data_AF-A0A478FPJ5-F1
#
_entry.id   AF-A0A478FPJ5-F1
#
_cell.length_a   1.000
_cell.length_b   1.000
_cell.length_c   1.000
_cell.angle_alpha   90.00
_cell.angle_beta   90.00
_cell.angle_gamma   90.00
#
_symmetry.space_group_name_H-M   'P 1'
#
loop_
_entity.id
_entity.type
_entity.pdbx_description
1 polymer ?
#
loop_
_entity_poly.entity_id
_entity_poly.type
_entity_poly.pdbx_seq_one_letter_code
_entity_poly.pdbx_strand_id
1 'polypeptide(L)'
;MHKVFNDMRNTYKEGSSLYVKKEEFDFALDELMSKYLVGKNRFGKYFIDYLDYEETGVEGEGYIDLDKDGNGFITIKSHRNEYRKSSYFVHKKNIGEAKSGDYVRFVELKVTNKKQFVKFALIDVKVKEVLSPPNIS
;
A
#
# COMPACT_ATOMS: atom_id res chain seq x y z
N MET A 1 18.97 -2.81 -10.03
CA MET A 1 18.53 -3.49 -8.78
C MET A 1 17.65 -2.50 -8.02
N HIS A 2 16.43 -2.87 -7.61
CA HIS A 2 15.50 -1.95 -6.95
C HIS A 2 16.05 -1.46 -5.59
N LYS A 3 15.73 -0.23 -5.17
CA LYS A 3 16.29 0.41 -3.96
C LYS A 3 16.18 -0.47 -2.69
N VAL A 4 15.04 -1.12 -2.51
CA VAL A 4 14.79 -2.03 -1.38
C VAL A 4 15.75 -3.22 -1.35
N PHE A 5 16.13 -3.77 -2.51
CA PHE A 5 17.12 -4.84 -2.58
C PHE A 5 18.53 -4.35 -2.27
N ASN A 6 18.85 -3.10 -2.61
CA ASN A 6 20.14 -2.50 -2.23
C ASN A 6 20.20 -2.26 -0.71
N ASP A 7 19.11 -1.74 -0.12
CA ASP A 7 19.03 -1.51 1.32
C ASP A 7 19.19 -2.82 2.09
N MET A 8 18.41 -3.84 1.72
CA MET A 8 18.56 -5.18 2.30
C MET A 8 19.95 -5.77 2.12
N ARG A 9 20.52 -5.67 0.92
CA ARG A 9 21.88 -6.15 0.65
C ARG A 9 22.93 -5.44 1.49
N ASN A 10 22.70 -4.19 1.87
CA ASN A 10 23.59 -3.44 2.74
C ASN A 10 23.36 -3.78 4.23
N THR A 11 22.13 -4.06 4.63
CA THR A 11 21.78 -4.46 6.01
C THR A 11 22.31 -5.85 6.37
N TYR A 12 22.16 -6.85 5.49
CA TYR A 12 22.55 -8.24 5.77
C TYR A 12 23.91 -8.61 5.16
N LYS A 13 24.80 -7.63 5.05
CA LYS A 13 26.05 -7.74 4.30
C LYS A 13 27.16 -8.37 5.16
N GLU A 14 27.07 -9.68 5.40
CA GLU A 14 28.24 -10.48 5.73
C GLU A 14 28.00 -11.96 5.42
N GLY A 15 28.92 -12.57 4.68
CA GLY A 15 28.99 -14.02 4.49
C GLY A 15 28.40 -14.53 3.17
N SER A 16 29.29 -14.98 2.30
CA SER A 16 29.06 -15.63 1.00
C SER A 16 28.38 -17.01 1.13
N SER A 17 27.18 -17.05 1.68
CA SER A 17 26.33 -18.22 1.72
C SER A 17 25.04 -17.90 0.97
N LEU A 18 24.69 -18.69 -0.05
CA LEU A 18 23.38 -18.65 -0.70
C LEU A 18 22.22 -18.97 0.28
N TYR A 19 22.54 -19.31 1.52
CA TYR A 19 21.63 -19.75 2.57
C TYR A 19 21.76 -18.84 3.80
N VAL A 20 20.62 -18.33 4.25
CA VAL A 20 20.45 -17.60 5.52
C VAL A 20 19.85 -18.54 6.56
N LYS A 21 20.10 -18.31 7.85
CA LYS A 21 19.41 -19.08 8.89
C LYS A 21 17.92 -18.77 8.86
N LYS A 22 17.10 -19.73 9.30
CA LYS A 22 15.65 -19.58 9.29
C LYS A 22 15.21 -18.40 10.15
N GLU A 23 15.82 -18.21 11.31
CA GLU A 23 15.48 -17.14 12.24
C GLU A 23 15.80 -15.76 11.66
N GLU A 24 16.93 -15.63 10.96
CA GLU A 24 17.34 -14.40 10.27
C GLU A 24 16.41 -14.11 9.08
N PHE A 25 16.00 -15.16 8.36
CA PHE A 25 15.02 -15.05 7.27
C PHE A 25 13.65 -14.61 7.79
N ASP A 26 13.14 -15.25 8.84
CA ASP A 26 11.83 -14.95 9.42
C ASP A 26 11.81 -13.52 9.99
N PHE A 27 12.89 -13.10 10.67
CA PHE A 27 13.03 -11.72 11.16
C PHE A 27 13.05 -10.69 10.01
N ALA A 28 13.86 -10.93 8.98
CA ALA A 28 13.91 -10.04 7.82
C ALA A 28 12.57 -9.99 7.08
N LEU A 29 11.89 -11.14 6.97
CA LEU A 29 10.58 -11.23 6.35
C LEU A 29 9.54 -10.44 7.15
N ASP A 30 9.53 -10.54 8.49
CA ASP A 30 8.64 -9.77 9.36
C ASP A 30 8.89 -8.26 9.22
N GLU A 31 10.16 -7.83 9.21
CA GLU A 31 10.51 -6.43 8.95
C GLU A 31 9.99 -5.95 7.59
N LEU A 32 10.10 -6.77 6.55
CA LEU A 32 9.58 -6.44 5.22
C LEU A 32 8.05 -6.45 5.19
N MET A 33 7.42 -7.41 5.85
CA MET A 33 5.99 -7.51 6.02
C MET A 33 5.43 -6.39 6.90
N SER A 34 6.23 -5.67 7.68
CA SER A 34 5.79 -4.44 8.35
C SER A 34 5.77 -3.23 7.42
N LYS A 35 6.62 -3.21 6.38
CA LYS A 35 6.84 -2.04 5.50
C LYS A 35 6.17 -2.16 4.13
N TYR A 36 6.09 -3.37 3.59
CA TYR A 36 5.64 -3.64 2.23
C TYR A 36 4.53 -4.68 2.19
N LEU A 37 3.76 -4.68 1.10
CA LEU A 37 2.89 -5.80 0.79
C LEU A 37 3.78 -6.93 0.30
N VAL A 38 3.80 -8.04 1.05
CA VAL A 38 4.56 -9.23 0.69
C VAL A 38 3.57 -10.34 0.37
N GLY A 39 3.65 -10.87 -0.84
CA GLY A 39 2.88 -12.02 -1.27
C GLY A 39 3.70 -13.31 -1.21
N LYS A 40 3.00 -14.44 -1.17
CA LYS A 40 3.59 -15.77 -1.28
C LYS A 40 2.97 -16.49 -2.46
N ASN A 41 3.79 -16.99 -3.38
CA ASN A 41 3.27 -17.76 -4.50
C ASN A 41 3.00 -19.22 -4.11
N ARG A 42 2.37 -19.99 -5.01
CA ARG A 42 2.06 -21.41 -4.79
C ARG A 42 3.27 -22.32 -4.51
N PHE A 43 4.49 -21.85 -4.82
CA PHE A 43 5.74 -22.57 -4.58
C PHE A 43 6.40 -22.17 -3.27
N GLY A 44 5.72 -21.38 -2.44
CA GLY A 44 6.23 -20.90 -1.17
C GLY A 44 7.31 -19.82 -1.29
N LYS A 45 7.53 -19.24 -2.48
CA LYS A 45 8.46 -18.13 -2.66
C LYS A 45 7.76 -16.82 -2.34
N TYR A 46 8.43 -16.01 -1.52
CA TYR A 46 7.98 -14.67 -1.17
C TYR A 46 8.34 -13.68 -2.29
N PHE A 47 7.45 -12.73 -2.55
CA PHE A 47 7.70 -11.61 -3.42
C PHE A 47 7.20 -10.35 -2.73
N ILE A 48 7.94 -9.25 -2.87
CA ILE A 48 7.49 -7.96 -2.42
C ILE A 48 6.79 -7.29 -3.59
N ASP A 49 5.60 -6.76 -3.35
CA ASP A 49 4.86 -6.00 -4.33
C ASP A 49 5.46 -4.58 -4.42
N TYR A 50 6.51 -4.45 -5.25
CA TYR A 50 7.25 -3.21 -5.49
C TYR A 50 6.51 -2.26 -6.42
N LEU A 51 5.24 -2.01 -6.13
CA LEU A 51 4.43 -1.11 -6.93
C LEU A 51 4.82 0.33 -6.59
N ASP A 52 5.98 0.77 -7.05
CA ASP A 52 6.39 2.17 -7.09
C ASP A 52 5.68 2.81 -8.29
N TYR A 53 4.36 2.83 -8.22
CA TYR A 53 3.52 3.42 -9.25
C TYR A 53 3.74 4.93 -9.32
N GLU A 54 3.74 5.47 -10.53
CA GLU A 54 3.77 6.92 -10.75
C GLU A 54 2.44 7.54 -10.31
N GLU A 55 2.47 8.72 -9.70
CA GLU A 55 1.25 9.51 -9.44
C GLU A 55 0.64 9.93 -10.79
N THR A 56 -0.66 9.71 -10.99
CA THR A 56 -1.36 10.07 -12.23
C THR A 56 -1.75 11.54 -12.29
N GLY A 57 -1.71 12.25 -11.16
CA GLY A 57 -2.22 13.61 -11.00
C GLY A 57 -3.73 13.70 -10.74
N VAL A 58 -4.46 12.57 -10.79
CA VAL A 58 -5.87 12.52 -10.41
C VAL A 58 -5.98 12.48 -8.89
N GLU A 59 -6.48 13.55 -8.29
CA GLU A 59 -6.67 13.65 -6.84
C GLU A 59 -8.14 13.45 -6.43
N GLY A 60 -8.34 12.99 -5.20
CA GLY A 60 -9.65 12.86 -4.57
C GLY A 60 -9.55 13.01 -3.05
N GLU A 61 -10.71 13.07 -2.41
CA GLU A 61 -10.82 13.14 -0.96
C GLU A 61 -11.80 12.10 -0.42
N GLY A 62 -11.54 11.58 0.78
CA GLY A 62 -12.42 10.60 1.41
C GLY A 62 -11.96 10.18 2.79
N TYR A 63 -12.75 9.31 3.42
CA TYR A 63 -12.39 8.73 4.72
C TYR A 63 -11.60 7.45 4.53
N ILE A 64 -10.47 7.33 5.22
CA ILE A 64 -9.63 6.12 5.20
C ILE A 64 -10.00 5.19 6.34
N ASP A 65 -10.07 3.89 6.06
CA ASP A 65 -10.14 2.82 7.06
C ASP A 65 -8.95 1.87 6.88
N LEU A 66 -8.34 1.42 7.98
CA LEU A 66 -7.13 0.60 7.95
C LEU A 66 -7.46 -0.85 8.36
N ASP A 67 -6.98 -1.82 7.57
CA ASP A 67 -7.07 -3.23 7.90
C ASP A 67 -6.01 -3.66 8.94
N LYS A 68 -6.07 -4.94 9.35
CA LYS A 68 -5.14 -5.53 10.32
C LYS A 68 -3.69 -5.60 9.81
N ASP A 69 -3.50 -5.61 8.50
CA ASP A 69 -2.19 -5.67 7.84
C ASP A 69 -1.62 -4.26 7.60
N GLY A 70 -2.36 -3.22 8.02
CA GLY A 70 -2.00 -1.83 7.93
C GLY A 70 -2.28 -1.20 6.56
N ASN A 71 -3.01 -1.85 5.65
CA ASN A 71 -3.42 -1.24 4.38
C ASN A 71 -4.69 -0.42 4.57
N GLY A 72 -4.87 0.61 3.74
CA GLY A 72 -5.99 1.51 3.79
C GLY A 72 -7.02 1.27 2.69
N PHE A 73 -8.28 1.59 2.99
CA PHE A 73 -9.38 1.65 2.05
C PHE A 73 -10.04 3.02 2.19
N ILE A 74 -10.00 3.83 1.13
CA ILE A 74 -10.64 5.14 1.12
C ILE A 74 -12.04 5.02 0.52
N THR A 75 -13.02 5.49 1.29
CA THR A 75 -14.42 5.60 0.86
C THR A 75 -14.76 7.05 0.58
N ILE A 76 -15.16 7.36 -0.66
CA ILE A 76 -15.71 8.68 -1.02
C ILE A 76 -17.19 8.70 -0.61
N LYS A 77 -17.54 9.51 0.38
CA LYS A 77 -18.95 9.74 0.76
C LYS A 77 -19.49 10.91 -0.05
N SER A 78 -20.35 10.66 -1.04
CA SER A 78 -21.15 11.72 -1.68
C SER A 78 -22.59 11.67 -1.15
N HIS A 79 -23.04 12.78 -0.53
CA HIS A 79 -24.44 13.09 -0.23
C HIS A 79 -25.26 11.99 0.47
N ARG A 80 -24.96 11.72 1.75
CA ARG A 80 -25.76 10.92 2.71
C ARG A 80 -26.17 9.50 2.28
N ASN A 81 -25.82 9.05 1.08
CA ASN A 81 -26.03 7.68 0.61
C ASN A 81 -24.67 6.96 0.63
N GLU A 82 -24.63 5.83 1.33
CA GLU A 82 -23.52 4.87 1.34
C GLU A 82 -23.36 4.23 -0.04
N TYR A 83 -22.92 4.99 -1.04
CA TYR A 83 -22.49 4.39 -2.28
C TYR A 83 -21.16 3.71 -2.04
N ARG A 84 -21.20 2.38 -1.88
CA ARG A 84 -20.03 1.49 -1.95
C ARG A 84 -19.53 1.41 -3.39
N LYS A 85 -19.04 2.52 -3.94
CA LYS A 85 -18.35 2.51 -5.24
C LYS A 85 -16.86 2.31 -4.96
N SER A 86 -16.33 1.19 -5.45
CA SER A 86 -14.89 0.83 -5.54
C SER A 86 -13.98 1.59 -4.57
N SER A 87 -13.79 1.04 -3.36
CA SER A 87 -12.86 1.57 -2.38
C SER A 87 -11.50 1.77 -3.02
N TYR A 88 -10.93 2.96 -2.92
CA TYR A 88 -9.54 3.18 -3.32
C TYR A 88 -8.64 2.45 -2.35
N PHE A 89 -7.68 1.68 -2.86
CA PHE A 89 -6.77 0.89 -2.03
C PHE A 89 -5.48 1.67 -1.78
N VAL A 90 -5.13 1.83 -0.52
CA VAL A 90 -3.90 2.49 -0.09
C VAL A 90 -2.98 1.40 0.47
N HIS A 91 -1.90 1.08 -0.23
CA HIS A 91 -0.87 0.24 0.38
C HIS A 91 -0.32 0.93 1.64
N LYS A 92 0.03 0.17 2.68
CA LYS A 92 0.55 0.75 3.94
C LYS A 92 1.70 1.74 3.78
N LYS A 93 2.60 1.49 2.81
CA LYS A 93 3.72 2.39 2.47
C LYS A 93 3.30 3.76 1.96
N ASN A 94 2.05 3.89 1.50
CA ASN A 94 1.47 5.07 0.90
C ASN A 94 0.43 5.76 1.80
N ILE A 95 0.28 5.33 3.06
CA ILE A 95 -0.64 5.92 4.04
C ILE A 95 -0.09 7.22 4.62
N GLY A 96 1.23 7.34 4.76
CA GLY A 96 1.84 8.45 5.48
C GLY A 96 1.50 8.39 6.97
N GLU A 97 0.97 9.48 7.51
CA GLU A 97 0.62 9.63 8.94
C GLU A 97 -0.87 9.39 9.24
N ALA A 98 -1.68 9.08 8.23
CA ALA A 98 -3.12 8.92 8.38
C ALA A 98 -3.50 7.70 9.22
N LYS A 99 -4.59 7.85 9.97
CA LYS A 99 -5.18 6.83 10.84
C LYS A 99 -6.59 6.48 10.37
N SER A 100 -7.08 5.29 10.75
CA SER A 100 -8.47 4.91 10.44
C SER A 100 -9.44 5.96 11.02
N GLY A 101 -10.36 6.44 10.18
CA GLY A 101 -11.30 7.51 10.47
C GLY A 101 -10.88 8.90 9.99
N ASP A 102 -9.62 9.10 9.60
CA ASP A 102 -9.15 10.38 9.07
C ASP A 102 -9.81 10.71 7.72
N TYR A 103 -10.08 12.01 7.51
CA TYR A 103 -10.43 12.53 6.20
C TYR A 103 -9.14 12.90 5.47
N VAL A 104 -8.90 12.35 4.29
CA VAL A 104 -7.62 12.47 3.59
C VAL A 104 -7.79 12.92 2.16
N ARG A 105 -6.81 13.67 1.67
CA ARG A 105 -6.58 13.88 0.25
C ARG A 105 -5.62 12.82 -0.28
N PHE A 106 -5.95 12.24 -1.43
CA PHE A 106 -5.16 11.18 -2.05
C PHE A 106 -4.96 11.44 -3.55
N VAL A 107 -3.98 10.74 -4.13
CA VAL A 107 -3.71 10.74 -5.58
C VAL A 107 -3.75 9.31 -6.12
N GLU A 108 -4.36 9.12 -7.29
CA GLU A 108 -4.39 7.83 -7.98
C GLU A 108 -3.01 7.47 -8.53
N LEU A 109 -2.68 6.18 -8.40
CA LEU A 109 -1.42 5.62 -8.83
C LEU A 109 -1.56 4.86 -10.15
N LYS A 110 -0.61 5.08 -11.04
CA LYS A 110 -0.60 4.51 -12.39
C LYS A 110 -0.26 3.03 -12.35
N VAL A 111 -1.26 2.19 -12.53
CA VAL A 111 -1.07 0.74 -12.59
C VAL A 111 -0.55 0.31 -13.96
N THR A 112 0.76 0.12 -14.08
CA THR A 112 1.37 -0.49 -15.25
C THR A 112 1.05 -1.99 -15.25
N ASN A 113 0.29 -2.48 -16.24
CA ASN A 113 0.00 -3.89 -16.56
C ASN A 113 -1.22 -4.61 -15.95
N LYS A 114 -2.11 -4.00 -15.16
CA LYS A 114 -3.40 -4.67 -14.89
C LYS A 114 -4.32 -4.46 -16.09
N LYS A 115 -4.73 -5.54 -16.77
CA LYS A 115 -5.91 -5.53 -17.66
C LYS A 115 -7.05 -4.92 -16.85
N GLN A 116 -7.34 -3.65 -17.07
CA GLN A 116 -8.28 -2.90 -16.24
C GLN A 116 -9.65 -3.57 -16.41
N PHE A 117 -10.08 -4.34 -15.41
CA PHE A 117 -11.51 -4.59 -15.21
C PHE A 117 -12.09 -3.29 -14.63
N VAL A 118 -12.26 -2.30 -15.50
CA VAL A 118 -12.57 -0.87 -15.20
C VAL A 118 -13.78 -0.70 -14.28
N LYS A 119 -14.67 -1.70 -14.18
CA LYS A 119 -15.90 -1.61 -13.38
C LYS A 119 -15.75 -2.03 -11.91
N PHE A 120 -14.70 -2.77 -11.53
CA PHE A 120 -14.53 -3.30 -10.16
C PHE A 120 -13.08 -3.31 -9.66
N ALA A 121 -12.14 -2.80 -10.44
CA ALA A 121 -10.74 -2.74 -10.02
C ALA A 121 -10.57 -1.77 -8.85
N LEU A 122 -9.99 -2.26 -7.75
CA LEU A 122 -9.42 -1.40 -6.71
C LEU A 122 -8.37 -0.51 -7.38
N ILE A 123 -8.58 0.81 -7.33
CA ILE A 123 -7.60 1.79 -7.81
C ILE A 123 -6.60 2.01 -6.68
N ASP A 124 -5.35 1.71 -6.96
CA ASP A 124 -4.25 1.94 -6.03
C ASP A 124 -4.04 3.46 -5.89
N VAL A 125 -3.91 3.96 -4.66
CA VAL A 125 -3.76 5.39 -4.35
C VAL A 125 -2.66 5.63 -3.32
N LYS A 126 -2.25 6.90 -3.19
CA LYS A 126 -1.38 7.38 -2.13
C LYS A 126 -2.00 8.56 -1.40
N VAL A 127 -1.94 8.54 -0.07
CA VAL A 127 -2.34 9.67 0.77
C VAL A 127 -1.32 10.78 0.61
N LYS A 128 -1.84 11.99 0.35
CA LYS A 128 -1.06 13.22 0.21
C LYS A 128 -1.09 14.03 1.49
N GLU A 129 -2.25 14.07 2.14
CA GLU A 129 -2.50 14.95 3.29
C GLU A 129 -3.68 14.45 4.13
N VAL A 130 -3.59 14.63 5.45
CA VAL A 130 -4.73 14.49 6.37
C VAL A 130 -5.40 15.86 6.49
N LEU A 131 -6.68 15.92 6.18
CA LEU A 131 -7.48 17.12 6.14
C LEU A 131 -8.40 17.21 7.37
N SER A 132 -8.86 18.43 7.67
CA SER A 132 -10.01 18.59 8.56
C SER A 132 -11.26 18.02 7.86
N PRO A 133 -12.10 17.22 8.56
CA PRO A 133 -13.35 16.74 7.98
C PRO A 133 -14.21 17.91 7.50
N PRO A 134 -14.93 17.78 6.38
CA PRO A 134 -15.82 18.83 5.92
C PRO A 134 -16.88 19.12 6.99
N ASN A 135 -17.14 20.40 7.28
CA ASN A 135 -18.26 20.80 8.12
C ASN A 135 -19.56 20.42 7.39
N ILE A 136 -20.16 19.30 7.80
CA ILE A 136 -21.45 18.87 7.30
C ILE A 136 -22.52 19.65 8.07
N SER A 137 -22.86 20.84 7.56
CA SER A 137 -24.05 21.60 7.98
C SER A 137 -25.34 20.88 7.57
#